data_AF-A0A839CT56-F1
#
_entry.id   AF-A0A839CT56-F1
#
_cell.length_a   1.000
_cell.length_b   1.000
_cell.length_c   1.000
_cell.angle_alpha   90.00
_cell.angle_beta   90.00
_cell.angle_gamma   90.00
#
_symmetry.space_group_name_H-M   'P 1'
#
loop_
_entity.id
_entity.type
_entity.pdbx_description
1 polymer ?
#
loop_
_entity_poly.entity_id
_entity_poly.type
_entity_poly.pdbx_seq_one_letter_code
_entity_poly.pdbx_strand_id
1 'polypeptide(L)'
;MKQKGFTLIELSIVLIIISILIGGGAALSLSQIEKYRYDTTLARLDIIEKALTQFLSLNGRLPCPADNAIPSSHSLYGFEQITSTSGVPQTCSATNLLTKTSGTYEVAYGGAVPFKTLGLSNDFMLDGWNNKILYTTIRSFVNNQITNSSCVTANNAQNSDSSPFYICFRGKKSNIIYTFRYISTPSVATITDAAYTLVSAGANGFGAYRNSASSLAIKNPDSASPNEIENFDGNYGFVLSGYQKSASTYTLNQFDDIVRFKARNLLVYDCNNEYNLACTNIWGIDLR
;
A
#
# COMPACT_ATOMS: atom_id res chain seq x y z
N MET A 1 -25.41 68.74 -4.67
CA MET A 1 -24.54 67.95 -3.75
C MET A 1 -23.21 67.74 -4.46
N LYS A 2 -22.08 68.24 -3.93
CA LYS A 2 -20.75 68.00 -4.52
C LYS A 2 -20.30 66.59 -4.11
N GLN A 3 -20.23 65.67 -5.06
CA GLN A 3 -19.59 64.38 -4.85
C GLN A 3 -18.07 64.59 -4.82
N LYS A 4 -17.42 64.18 -3.73
CA LYS A 4 -15.96 64.10 -3.66
C LYS A 4 -15.56 62.79 -4.36
N GLY A 5 -14.85 62.88 -5.48
CA GLY A 5 -14.27 61.72 -6.15
C GLY A 5 -13.08 61.19 -5.34
N PHE A 6 -12.89 59.87 -5.38
CA PHE A 6 -11.72 59.20 -4.78
C PHE A 6 -10.43 59.71 -5.40
N THR A 7 -9.42 59.93 -4.57
CA THR A 7 -8.10 60.34 -5.07
C THR A 7 -7.37 59.14 -5.70
N LEU A 8 -6.57 59.39 -6.73
CA LEU A 8 -5.73 58.36 -7.37
C LEU A 8 -4.80 57.67 -6.36
N ILE A 9 -4.40 58.37 -5.30
CA ILE A 9 -3.52 57.83 -4.27
C ILE A 9 -4.26 56.94 -3.25
N GLU A 10 -5.52 57.21 -2.93
CA GLU A 10 -6.33 56.30 -2.11
C GLU A 10 -6.57 54.98 -2.85
N LEU A 11 -6.85 55.03 -4.16
CA LEU A 11 -7.03 53.81 -4.95
C LEU A 11 -5.74 52.97 -5.01
N SER A 12 -4.57 53.60 -5.16
CA SER A 12 -3.30 52.86 -5.22
C SER A 12 -2.93 52.21 -3.89
N ILE A 13 -3.18 52.89 -2.76
CA ILE A 13 -2.97 52.31 -1.42
C ILE A 13 -3.91 51.12 -1.20
N VAL A 14 -5.18 51.23 -1.59
CA VAL A 14 -6.15 50.12 -1.47
C VAL A 14 -5.71 48.92 -2.31
N LEU A 15 -5.23 49.12 -3.54
CA LEU A 15 -4.74 48.05 -4.40
C LEU A 15 -3.45 47.39 -3.84
N ILE A 16 -2.58 48.15 -3.19
CA ILE A 16 -1.40 47.61 -2.50
C ILE A 16 -1.84 46.73 -1.31
N ILE A 17 -2.80 47.18 -0.51
CA ILE A 17 -3.31 46.38 0.61
C ILE A 17 -3.98 45.10 0.11
N ILE A 18 -4.81 45.18 -0.93
CA ILE A 18 -5.48 44.02 -1.53
C ILE A 18 -4.45 43.03 -2.11
N SER A 19 -3.41 43.51 -2.80
CA SER A 19 -2.38 42.63 -3.36
C SER A 19 -1.55 41.93 -2.28
N ILE A 20 -1.24 42.61 -1.17
CA ILE A 20 -0.58 42.00 0.00
C ILE A 20 -1.48 40.94 0.66
N LEU A 21 -2.79 41.22 0.81
CA LEU A 21 -3.73 40.28 1.41
C LEU A 21 -3.92 39.02 0.55
N ILE A 22 -4.01 39.16 -0.77
CA ILE A 22 -4.11 38.03 -1.70
C ILE A 22 -2.79 37.23 -1.71
N GLY A 23 -1.65 37.92 -1.76
CA GLY A 23 -0.33 37.29 -1.75
C GLY A 23 -0.01 36.53 -0.45
N GLY A 24 -0.38 37.10 0.70
CA GLY A 24 -0.19 36.46 2.00
C GLY A 24 -1.12 35.27 2.25
N GLY A 25 -2.36 35.29 1.73
CA GLY A 25 -3.31 34.20 1.88
C GLY A 25 -2.96 32.94 1.06
N ALA A 26 -2.39 33.12 -0.13
CA ALA A 26 -2.12 32.00 -1.03
C ALA A 26 -1.04 31.04 -0.50
N ALA A 27 0.02 31.53 0.15
CA ALA A 27 1.10 30.69 0.67
C ALA A 27 0.65 29.75 1.82
N LEU A 28 -0.32 30.19 2.63
CA LEU A 28 -0.87 29.37 3.73
C LEU A 28 -1.74 28.22 3.23
N SER A 29 -2.34 28.33 2.03
CA SER A 29 -3.22 27.29 1.49
C SER A 29 -2.46 26.03 1.03
N LEU A 30 -1.25 26.17 0.47
CA LEU A 30 -0.54 25.06 -0.15
C LEU A 30 -0.03 24.03 0.88
N SER A 31 0.52 24.48 2.00
CA SER A 31 0.97 23.58 3.08
C SER A 31 -0.19 22.87 3.78
N GLN A 32 -1.36 23.53 3.87
CA GLN A 32 -2.58 22.93 4.41
C GLN A 32 -3.14 21.85 3.48
N ILE A 33 -3.09 22.06 2.16
CA ILE A 33 -3.51 21.05 1.18
C ILE A 33 -2.59 19.81 1.26
N GLU A 34 -1.27 20.00 1.30
CA GLU A 34 -0.34 18.86 1.40
C GLU A 34 -0.53 18.08 2.71
N LYS A 35 -0.72 18.79 3.83
CA LYS A 35 -1.06 18.14 5.10
C LYS A 35 -2.39 17.37 5.01
N TYR A 36 -3.40 17.94 4.38
CA TYR A 36 -4.69 17.27 4.19
C TYR A 36 -4.55 15.98 3.36
N ARG A 37 -3.76 16.01 2.28
CA ARG A 37 -3.48 14.82 1.45
C ARG A 37 -2.75 13.75 2.24
N TYR A 38 -1.72 14.13 3.00
CA TYR A 38 -0.99 13.23 3.88
C TYR A 38 -1.90 12.58 4.94
N ASP A 39 -2.69 13.39 5.66
CA ASP A 39 -3.61 12.90 6.69
C ASP A 39 -4.71 12.00 6.06
N THR A 40 -5.17 12.32 4.84
CA THR A 40 -6.10 11.48 4.06
C THR A 40 -5.47 10.12 3.71
N THR A 41 -4.21 10.10 3.28
CA THR A 41 -3.50 8.85 2.99
C THR A 41 -3.41 7.98 4.24
N LEU A 42 -3.01 8.55 5.38
CA LEU A 42 -2.93 7.79 6.64
C LEU A 42 -4.29 7.21 7.05
N ALA A 43 -5.35 8.02 6.99
CA ALA A 43 -6.69 7.56 7.32
C ALA A 43 -7.17 6.42 6.40
N ARG A 44 -6.84 6.47 5.10
CA ARG A 44 -7.16 5.40 4.15
C ARG A 44 -6.37 4.13 4.45
N LEU A 45 -5.08 4.25 4.73
CA LEU A 45 -4.23 3.11 5.12
C LEU A 45 -4.80 2.40 6.34
N ASP A 46 -5.21 3.14 7.38
CA ASP A 46 -5.82 2.57 8.59
C ASP A 46 -7.08 1.72 8.28
N ILE A 47 -7.92 2.19 7.35
CA ILE A 47 -9.12 1.45 6.94
C ILE A 47 -8.78 0.22 6.10
N ILE A 48 -7.79 0.33 5.20
CA ILE A 48 -7.33 -0.79 4.39
C ILE A 48 -6.77 -1.91 5.28
N GLU A 49 -5.98 -1.57 6.31
CA GLU A 49 -5.45 -2.56 7.26
C GLU A 49 -6.56 -3.29 8.03
N LYS A 50 -7.60 -2.58 8.46
CA LYS A 50 -8.78 -3.18 9.07
C LYS A 50 -9.52 -4.11 8.11
N ALA A 51 -9.70 -3.68 6.86
CA ALA A 51 -10.34 -4.50 5.84
C ALA A 51 -9.53 -5.76 5.48
N LEU A 52 -8.20 -5.67 5.45
CA LEU A 52 -7.31 -6.83 5.28
C LEU A 52 -7.45 -7.82 6.45
N THR A 53 -7.53 -7.30 7.68
CA THR A 53 -7.75 -8.10 8.88
C THR A 53 -9.12 -8.79 8.86
N GLN A 54 -10.17 -8.07 8.44
CA GLN A 54 -11.51 -8.64 8.23
C GLN A 54 -11.52 -9.69 7.13
N PHE A 55 -10.88 -9.41 6.00
CA PHE A 55 -10.81 -10.36 4.89
C PHE A 55 -10.13 -11.65 5.33
N LEU A 56 -9.06 -11.55 6.13
CA LEU A 56 -8.39 -12.70 6.72
C LEU A 56 -9.32 -13.50 7.65
N SER A 57 -10.13 -12.86 8.50
CA SER A 57 -11.05 -13.56 9.39
C SER A 57 -12.14 -14.34 8.63
N LEU A 58 -12.57 -13.81 7.48
CA LEU A 58 -13.61 -14.40 6.65
C LEU A 58 -13.09 -15.45 5.65
N ASN A 59 -11.82 -15.35 5.24
CA ASN A 59 -11.29 -16.16 4.15
C ASN A 59 -10.05 -16.98 4.54
N GLY A 60 -9.44 -16.78 5.69
CA GLY A 60 -8.22 -17.50 6.11
C GLY A 60 -7.00 -17.30 5.20
N ARG A 61 -7.02 -16.26 4.38
CA ARG A 61 -5.95 -15.79 3.50
C ARG A 61 -6.04 -14.28 3.33
N LEU A 62 -5.01 -13.68 2.78
CA LEU A 62 -5.03 -12.33 2.22
C LEU A 62 -5.52 -12.35 0.76
N PRO A 63 -6.06 -11.22 0.26
CA PRO A 63 -6.47 -11.12 -1.13
C PRO A 63 -5.25 -11.05 -2.05
N CYS A 64 -5.41 -11.52 -3.29
CA CYS A 64 -4.44 -11.16 -4.33
C CYS A 64 -4.53 -9.66 -4.63
N PRO A 65 -3.42 -8.98 -4.97
CA PRO A 65 -3.51 -7.59 -5.40
C PRO A 65 -4.39 -7.43 -6.64
N ALA A 66 -4.96 -6.24 -6.80
CA ALA A 66 -5.59 -5.83 -8.06
C ALA A 66 -4.51 -5.45 -9.08
N ASP A 67 -4.82 -5.54 -10.37
CA ASP A 67 -3.89 -5.12 -11.41
C ASP A 67 -3.73 -3.58 -11.37
N ASN A 68 -2.46 -3.15 -11.31
CA ASN A 68 -2.07 -1.74 -11.24
C ASN A 68 -2.58 -0.89 -12.41
N ALA A 69 -2.72 -1.49 -13.58
CA ALA A 69 -2.98 -0.83 -14.84
C ALA A 69 -4.47 -0.83 -15.22
N ILE A 70 -5.32 -1.58 -14.53
CA ILE A 70 -6.76 -1.60 -14.84
C ILE A 70 -7.37 -0.21 -14.55
N PRO A 71 -8.01 0.45 -15.53
CA PRO A 71 -8.62 1.76 -15.34
C PRO A 71 -9.97 1.68 -14.64
N SER A 72 -10.45 2.81 -14.10
CA SER A 72 -11.67 2.87 -13.29
C SER A 72 -12.97 2.52 -14.04
N SER A 73 -12.93 2.57 -15.37
CA SER A 73 -14.04 2.19 -16.26
C SER A 73 -14.14 0.68 -16.51
N HIS A 74 -13.14 -0.10 -16.13
CA HIS A 74 -13.10 -1.54 -16.39
C HIS A 74 -13.85 -2.35 -15.33
N SER A 75 -14.51 -3.44 -15.72
CA SER A 75 -15.32 -4.27 -14.81
C SER A 75 -14.50 -4.89 -13.67
N LEU A 76 -13.29 -5.35 -13.98
CA LEU A 76 -12.34 -5.94 -13.02
C LEU A 76 -11.62 -4.91 -12.12
N TYR A 77 -11.91 -3.61 -12.27
CA TYR A 77 -11.28 -2.57 -11.45
C TYR A 77 -11.61 -2.76 -9.97
N GLY A 78 -10.55 -2.85 -9.14
CA GLY A 78 -10.66 -3.04 -7.70
C GLY A 78 -10.85 -4.48 -7.24
N PHE A 79 -10.87 -5.46 -8.14
CA PHE A 79 -10.95 -6.88 -7.78
C PHE A 79 -9.58 -7.53 -7.71
N GLU A 80 -9.41 -8.45 -6.75
CA GLU A 80 -8.24 -9.31 -6.68
C GLU A 80 -8.03 -10.11 -7.97
N GLN A 81 -6.78 -10.23 -8.41
CA GLN A 81 -6.44 -10.94 -9.65
C GLN A 81 -5.95 -12.35 -9.33
N ILE A 82 -6.91 -13.26 -9.21
CA ILE A 82 -6.66 -14.68 -8.91
C ILE A 82 -6.59 -15.52 -10.19
N THR A 83 -5.75 -16.56 -10.16
CA THR A 83 -5.80 -17.68 -11.10
C THR A 83 -5.92 -18.96 -10.29
N SER A 84 -6.99 -19.70 -10.54
CA SER A 84 -7.26 -20.99 -9.92
C SER A 84 -7.30 -22.08 -10.99
N THR A 85 -6.48 -23.10 -10.81
CA THR A 85 -6.47 -24.32 -11.64
C THR A 85 -6.72 -25.49 -10.70
N SER A 86 -7.60 -26.41 -11.07
CA SER A 86 -7.92 -27.57 -10.24
C SER A 86 -6.66 -28.36 -9.88
N GLY A 87 -6.47 -28.64 -8.58
CA GLY A 87 -5.29 -29.35 -8.07
C GLY A 87 -4.01 -28.52 -7.95
N VAL A 88 -4.06 -27.20 -8.20
CA VAL A 88 -2.92 -26.27 -8.07
C VAL A 88 -3.27 -25.18 -7.05
N PRO A 89 -2.32 -24.77 -6.18
CA PRO A 89 -2.52 -23.63 -5.29
C PRO A 89 -2.93 -22.39 -6.09
N GLN A 90 -3.87 -21.62 -5.54
CA GLN A 90 -4.22 -20.33 -6.12
C GLN A 90 -2.97 -19.43 -6.22
N THR A 91 -2.85 -18.74 -7.36
CA THR A 91 -1.79 -17.76 -7.59
C THR A 91 -2.40 -16.42 -7.97
N CYS A 92 -1.64 -15.35 -7.74
CA CYS A 92 -2.01 -14.05 -8.28
C CYS A 92 -1.41 -13.90 -9.67
N SER A 93 -2.22 -13.49 -10.63
CA SER A 93 -1.78 -13.30 -12.01
C SER A 93 -2.57 -12.20 -12.68
N ALA A 94 -1.86 -11.18 -13.14
CA ALA A 94 -2.34 -10.18 -14.09
C ALA A 94 -1.13 -9.60 -14.82
N THR A 95 -1.38 -8.95 -15.96
CA THR A 95 -0.31 -8.41 -16.81
C THR A 95 0.57 -7.40 -16.07
N ASN A 96 0.03 -6.63 -15.13
CA ASN A 96 0.76 -5.54 -14.47
C ASN A 96 0.87 -5.72 -12.96
N LEU A 97 0.81 -6.97 -12.49
CA LEU A 97 1.29 -7.28 -11.15
C LEU A 97 2.82 -7.22 -11.14
N LEU A 98 3.36 -6.59 -10.12
CA LEU A 98 4.78 -6.65 -9.79
C LEU A 98 5.04 -8.03 -9.19
N THR A 99 5.66 -8.91 -9.95
CA THR A 99 6.00 -10.27 -9.48
C THR A 99 7.47 -10.55 -9.64
N LYS A 100 8.14 -10.94 -8.56
CA LYS A 100 9.51 -11.45 -8.61
C LYS A 100 9.52 -12.95 -8.40
N THR A 101 9.82 -13.70 -9.45
CA THR A 101 10.07 -15.13 -9.37
C THR A 101 11.37 -15.36 -8.60
N SER A 102 11.29 -15.97 -7.41
CA SER A 102 12.47 -16.48 -6.74
C SER A 102 12.68 -17.95 -7.11
N GLY A 103 13.94 -18.34 -7.30
CA GLY A 103 14.32 -19.76 -7.45
C GLY A 103 14.14 -20.59 -6.17
N THR A 104 13.78 -19.93 -5.06
CA THR A 104 13.74 -20.50 -3.71
C THR A 104 12.48 -20.01 -2.98
N TYR A 105 11.33 -20.40 -3.53
CA TYR A 105 10.11 -20.79 -2.81
C TYR A 105 9.09 -19.74 -2.34
N GLU A 106 9.31 -18.44 -2.48
CA GLU A 106 8.22 -17.44 -2.35
C GLU A 106 8.19 -16.49 -3.53
N VAL A 107 7.00 -16.01 -3.88
CA VAL A 107 6.81 -14.98 -4.90
C VAL A 107 6.08 -13.82 -4.27
N ALA A 108 6.71 -12.64 -4.34
CA ALA A 108 6.05 -11.38 -4.02
C ALA A 108 5.03 -11.09 -5.12
N TYR A 109 3.82 -10.75 -4.69
CA TYR A 109 2.73 -10.26 -5.53
C TYR A 109 2.45 -8.83 -5.10
N GLY A 110 2.88 -7.87 -5.92
CA GLY A 110 2.60 -6.44 -5.76
C GLY A 110 1.58 -5.96 -6.79
N GLY A 111 0.63 -5.15 -6.37
CA GLY A 111 -0.38 -4.57 -7.24
C GLY A 111 -1.17 -3.49 -6.52
N ALA A 112 -2.26 -3.03 -7.10
CA ALA A 112 -3.11 -2.05 -6.43
C ALA A 112 -3.92 -2.72 -5.31
N VAL A 113 -4.33 -1.94 -4.30
CA VAL A 113 -5.24 -2.41 -3.26
C VAL A 113 -6.57 -2.91 -3.89
N PRO A 114 -6.99 -4.16 -3.65
CA PRO A 114 -8.20 -4.72 -4.23
C PRO A 114 -9.46 -4.27 -3.47
N PHE A 115 -9.77 -2.98 -3.55
CA PHE A 115 -10.78 -2.33 -2.70
C PHE A 115 -12.19 -2.96 -2.82
N LYS A 116 -12.62 -3.43 -4.01
CA LYS A 116 -13.92 -4.09 -4.17
C LYS A 116 -13.93 -5.46 -3.50
N THR A 117 -12.85 -6.23 -3.64
CA THR A 117 -12.70 -7.51 -2.93
C THR A 117 -12.69 -7.31 -1.41
N LEU A 118 -12.14 -6.18 -0.94
CA LEU A 118 -12.15 -5.79 0.47
C LEU A 118 -13.47 -5.18 0.95
N GLY A 119 -14.47 -5.01 0.08
CA GLY A 119 -15.75 -4.39 0.43
C GLY A 119 -15.65 -2.89 0.74
N LEU A 120 -14.60 -2.21 0.26
CA LEU A 120 -14.36 -0.78 0.43
C LEU A 120 -14.91 0.04 -0.74
N SER A 121 -15.00 1.35 -0.55
CA SER A 121 -15.28 2.29 -1.65
C SER A 121 -14.05 2.48 -2.54
N ASN A 122 -14.26 3.02 -3.74
CA ASN A 122 -13.21 3.24 -4.74
C ASN A 122 -11.99 4.03 -4.22
N ASP A 123 -12.25 5.01 -3.36
CA ASP A 123 -11.23 5.95 -2.91
C ASP A 123 -10.13 5.28 -2.06
N PHE A 124 -10.39 4.11 -1.49
CA PHE A 124 -9.44 3.37 -0.68
C PHE A 124 -8.34 2.67 -1.48
N MET A 125 -8.43 2.64 -2.81
CA MET A 125 -7.28 2.24 -3.62
C MET A 125 -6.29 3.39 -3.82
N LEU A 126 -6.65 4.62 -3.47
CA LEU A 126 -5.92 5.83 -3.84
C LEU A 126 -5.31 6.52 -2.62
N ASP A 127 -4.13 7.08 -2.78
CA ASP A 127 -3.54 8.01 -1.80
C ASP A 127 -4.15 9.42 -1.93
N GLY A 128 -3.75 10.34 -1.05
CA GLY A 128 -4.18 11.74 -1.07
C GLY A 128 -3.80 12.51 -2.34
N TRP A 129 -2.88 11.98 -3.15
CA TRP A 129 -2.42 12.56 -4.42
C TRP A 129 -3.02 11.85 -5.64
N ASN A 130 -4.00 10.95 -5.43
CA ASN A 130 -4.73 10.22 -6.47
C ASN A 130 -3.86 9.22 -7.26
N ASN A 131 -2.77 8.74 -6.64
CA ASN A 131 -2.03 7.57 -7.09
C ASN A 131 -2.59 6.31 -6.42
N LYS A 132 -2.50 5.17 -7.09
CA LYS A 132 -2.88 3.88 -6.53
C LYS A 132 -1.88 3.46 -5.47
N ILE A 133 -2.38 3.05 -4.31
CA ILE A 133 -1.60 2.48 -3.22
C ILE A 133 -1.14 1.08 -3.67
N LEU A 134 0.17 0.86 -3.64
CA LEU A 134 0.76 -0.43 -3.89
C LEU A 134 0.57 -1.31 -2.66
N TYR A 135 -0.06 -2.46 -2.86
CA TYR A 135 -0.25 -3.53 -1.90
C TYR A 135 0.59 -4.72 -2.35
N THR A 136 1.49 -5.17 -1.47
CA THR A 136 2.34 -6.33 -1.73
C THR A 136 2.14 -7.39 -0.66
N THR A 137 1.99 -8.63 -1.09
CA THR A 137 1.96 -9.82 -0.22
C THR A 137 2.76 -10.95 -0.89
N ILE A 138 2.75 -12.14 -0.29
CA ILE A 138 3.47 -13.30 -0.82
C ILE A 138 2.53 -14.47 -1.09
N ARG A 139 3.00 -15.41 -1.90
CA ARG A 139 2.24 -16.58 -2.32
C ARG A 139 1.64 -17.38 -1.17
N SER A 140 2.39 -17.59 -0.10
CA SER A 140 1.88 -18.34 1.06
C SER A 140 0.69 -17.66 1.74
N PHE A 141 0.62 -16.33 1.72
CA PHE A 141 -0.45 -15.60 2.40
C PHE A 141 -1.70 -15.41 1.55
N VAL A 142 -1.64 -15.63 0.23
CA VAL A 142 -2.84 -15.62 -0.63
C VAL A 142 -3.53 -16.98 -0.76
N ASN A 143 -3.12 -17.95 0.08
CA ASN A 143 -3.65 -19.32 0.07
C ASN A 143 -4.14 -19.80 1.45
N ASN A 144 -5.21 -20.59 1.42
CA ASN A 144 -5.79 -21.30 2.57
C ASN A 144 -6.08 -22.78 2.20
N GLN A 145 -6.71 -23.53 3.10
CA GLN A 145 -7.08 -24.93 2.88
C GLN A 145 -8.17 -25.18 1.82
N ILE A 146 -8.85 -24.12 1.35
CA ILE A 146 -9.84 -24.19 0.28
C ILE A 146 -9.18 -23.95 -1.08
N THR A 147 -8.32 -22.93 -1.17
CA THR A 147 -7.63 -22.53 -2.40
C THR A 147 -6.38 -23.35 -2.68
N ASN A 148 -5.95 -24.17 -1.72
CA ASN A 148 -4.85 -25.10 -1.86
C ASN A 148 -5.13 -26.37 -1.01
N SER A 149 -5.48 -27.46 -1.69
CA SER A 149 -5.79 -28.75 -1.05
C SER A 149 -4.61 -29.38 -0.32
N SER A 150 -3.39 -28.90 -0.54
CA SER A 150 -2.19 -29.36 0.14
C SER A 150 -2.01 -28.75 1.55
N CYS A 151 -2.88 -27.83 1.99
CA CYS A 151 -2.79 -27.20 3.33
C CYS A 151 -3.44 -28.00 4.49
N VAL A 152 -3.78 -29.28 4.31
CA VAL A 152 -4.71 -30.02 5.18
C VAL A 152 -4.08 -30.92 6.25
N THR A 153 -2.76 -31.19 6.23
CA THR A 153 -2.15 -32.09 7.23
C THR A 153 -1.80 -31.36 8.52
N ALA A 154 -2.55 -31.68 9.58
CA ALA A 154 -2.57 -31.03 10.90
C ALA A 154 -1.25 -31.01 11.70
N ASN A 155 -0.12 -31.44 11.13
CA ASN A 155 1.21 -31.35 11.76
C ASN A 155 2.31 -30.84 10.81
N ASN A 156 2.04 -30.60 9.52
CA ASN A 156 3.07 -30.26 8.52
C ASN A 156 2.82 -28.95 7.76
N ALA A 157 1.91 -28.08 8.21
CA ALA A 157 1.88 -26.68 7.75
C ALA A 157 3.08 -25.84 8.29
N GLN A 158 4.07 -26.51 8.91
CA GLN A 158 5.09 -25.90 9.75
C GLN A 158 6.41 -25.72 8.99
N ASN A 159 6.74 -24.47 8.71
CA ASN A 159 8.04 -23.84 8.99
C ASN A 159 9.32 -24.40 8.31
N SER A 160 9.27 -25.52 7.58
CA SER A 160 10.43 -26.20 6.99
C SER A 160 10.19 -26.91 5.67
N ASP A 161 8.97 -26.89 5.11
CA ASP A 161 8.73 -27.45 3.77
C ASP A 161 9.42 -26.58 2.70
N SER A 162 10.21 -27.23 1.85
CA SER A 162 10.89 -26.59 0.73
C SER A 162 9.94 -26.27 -0.40
N SER A 163 8.75 -26.88 -0.45
CA SER A 163 7.81 -26.72 -1.55
C SER A 163 6.74 -25.64 -1.27
N PRO A 164 6.60 -24.63 -2.15
CA PRO A 164 5.59 -23.57 -2.04
C PRO A 164 4.15 -24.10 -2.15
N PHE A 165 3.98 -25.36 -2.58
CA PHE A 165 2.68 -26.00 -2.66
C PHE A 165 2.09 -26.32 -1.27
N TYR A 166 2.89 -26.35 -0.21
CA TYR A 166 2.42 -26.70 1.14
C TYR A 166 2.37 -25.48 2.09
N ILE A 167 2.75 -24.29 1.61
CA ILE A 167 2.80 -23.09 2.43
C ILE A 167 1.52 -22.27 2.22
N CYS A 168 0.74 -22.15 3.29
CA CYS A 168 -0.53 -21.43 3.34
C CYS A 168 -0.50 -20.51 4.56
N PHE A 169 -1.50 -19.64 4.73
CA PHE A 169 -1.51 -18.64 5.80
C PHE A 169 -1.36 -19.21 7.24
N ARG A 170 -1.51 -20.53 7.41
CA ARG A 170 -1.42 -21.27 8.67
C ARG A 170 -0.01 -21.38 9.29
N GLY A 171 1.10 -21.14 8.58
CA GLY A 171 2.46 -21.31 9.12
C GLY A 171 3.44 -20.16 8.84
N LYS A 172 4.56 -20.11 9.58
CA LYS A 172 5.66 -19.12 9.42
C LYS A 172 6.93 -19.80 8.91
N LYS A 173 7.35 -19.52 7.68
CA LYS A 173 8.67 -19.99 7.18
C LYS A 173 9.80 -19.10 7.71
N SER A 174 10.85 -19.69 8.27
CA SER A 174 11.96 -18.96 8.91
C SER A 174 12.85 -18.12 7.98
N ASN A 175 12.68 -18.21 6.65
CA ASN A 175 13.57 -17.59 5.65
C ASN A 175 12.89 -16.60 4.68
N ILE A 176 11.62 -16.24 4.91
CA ILE A 176 10.97 -15.21 4.12
C ILE A 176 11.32 -13.88 4.74
N ILE A 177 12.00 -13.02 4.00
CA ILE A 177 12.59 -11.79 4.53
C ILE A 177 12.06 -10.63 3.69
N TYR A 178 11.23 -9.80 4.28
CA TYR A 178 11.06 -8.43 3.83
C TYR A 178 12.23 -7.61 4.38
N THR A 179 12.97 -6.94 3.51
CA THR A 179 14.09 -6.08 3.93
C THR A 179 13.64 -4.62 3.95
N PHE A 180 13.77 -3.98 5.10
CA PHE A 180 13.41 -2.58 5.25
C PHE A 180 14.67 -1.74 5.48
N ARG A 181 14.88 -0.70 4.67
CA ARG A 181 15.95 0.28 4.83
C ARG A 181 15.35 1.62 5.27
N TYR A 182 15.91 2.25 6.29
CA TYR A 182 15.49 3.61 6.66
C TYR A 182 16.22 4.65 5.81
N ILE A 183 15.53 5.74 5.41
CA ILE A 183 16.18 6.76 4.58
C ILE A 183 17.29 7.52 5.31
N SER A 184 17.13 7.74 6.62
CA SER A 184 18.06 8.50 7.47
C SER A 184 19.24 7.65 7.95
N THR A 185 19.18 6.33 7.82
CA THR A 185 20.25 5.42 8.26
C THR A 185 20.35 4.26 7.26
N PRO A 186 21.52 3.97 6.69
CA PRO A 186 21.68 2.83 5.78
C PRO A 186 21.52 1.47 6.47
N SER A 187 21.07 1.45 7.73
CA SER A 187 20.68 0.26 8.46
C SER A 187 19.52 -0.44 7.76
N VAL A 188 19.75 -1.69 7.38
CA VAL A 188 18.75 -2.60 6.85
C VAL A 188 18.24 -3.47 8.00
N ALA A 189 16.95 -3.38 8.28
CA ALA A 189 16.23 -4.28 9.16
C ALA A 189 15.60 -5.39 8.32
N THR A 190 16.00 -6.63 8.58
CA THR A 190 15.37 -7.82 8.04
C THR A 190 14.17 -8.17 8.90
N ILE A 191 12.97 -8.05 8.33
CA ILE A 191 11.72 -8.46 8.98
C ILE A 191 11.26 -9.75 8.33
N THR A 192 11.21 -10.81 9.13
CA THR A 192 10.94 -12.16 8.62
C THR A 192 9.47 -12.57 8.69
N ASP A 193 8.62 -11.68 9.16
CA ASP A 193 7.24 -11.97 9.47
C ASP A 193 6.23 -10.98 8.91
N ALA A 194 6.61 -10.00 8.08
CA ALA A 194 5.63 -9.12 7.44
C ALA A 194 4.66 -9.94 6.55
N ALA A 195 3.34 -9.73 6.75
CA ALA A 195 2.29 -10.39 5.98
C ALA A 195 1.92 -9.64 4.70
N TYR A 196 2.03 -8.32 4.77
CA TYR A 196 1.85 -7.43 3.63
C TYR A 196 2.62 -6.13 3.84
N THR A 197 2.80 -5.39 2.76
CA THR A 197 3.20 -3.98 2.75
C THR A 197 2.16 -3.14 1.99
N LEU A 198 2.04 -1.87 2.39
CA LEU A 198 1.26 -0.84 1.72
C LEU A 198 2.18 0.34 1.46
N VAL A 199 2.21 0.82 0.22
CA VAL A 199 3.07 1.94 -0.20
C VAL A 199 2.21 2.99 -0.91
N SER A 200 2.22 4.21 -0.39
CA SER A 200 1.74 5.40 -1.08
C SER A 200 2.93 6.11 -1.70
N ALA A 201 2.82 6.52 -2.97
CA ALA A 201 3.90 7.16 -3.75
C ALA A 201 4.12 8.65 -3.44
N GLY A 202 3.40 9.17 -2.45
CA GLY A 202 3.55 10.55 -2.01
C GLY A 202 3.10 11.57 -3.06
N ALA A 203 3.60 12.79 -2.91
CA ALA A 203 3.29 13.92 -3.76
C ALA A 203 3.93 13.84 -5.13
N ASN A 204 5.12 13.24 -5.23
CA ASN A 204 5.84 13.07 -6.49
C ASN A 204 5.22 11.97 -7.37
N GLY A 205 4.64 10.93 -6.75
CA GLY A 205 3.93 9.85 -7.39
C GLY A 205 4.79 8.87 -8.20
N PHE A 206 6.12 8.95 -8.17
CA PHE A 206 7.00 8.17 -9.05
C PHE A 206 6.76 6.66 -8.90
N GLY A 207 6.87 5.92 -10.01
CA GLY A 207 6.63 4.47 -10.05
C GLY A 207 5.18 4.02 -9.92
N ALA A 208 4.31 4.80 -9.25
CA ALA A 208 2.92 4.44 -9.05
C ALA A 208 2.02 4.65 -10.27
N TYR A 209 0.90 3.95 -10.26
CA TYR A 209 -0.15 4.09 -11.27
C TYR A 209 -1.17 5.12 -10.83
N ARG A 210 -1.55 6.02 -11.72
CA ARG A 210 -2.58 7.03 -11.45
C ARG A 210 -3.98 6.43 -11.55
N ASN A 211 -4.92 7.04 -10.86
CA ASN A 211 -6.32 6.82 -11.19
C ASN A 211 -6.64 7.42 -12.58
N SER A 212 -7.00 6.56 -13.53
CA SER A 212 -7.41 6.98 -14.88
C SER A 212 -8.75 6.36 -15.23
N ALA A 213 -9.65 7.20 -15.77
CA ALA A 213 -10.90 6.74 -16.39
C ALA A 213 -10.74 6.38 -17.87
N SER A 214 -9.61 6.75 -18.49
CA SER A 214 -9.30 6.36 -19.87
C SER A 214 -9.04 4.86 -19.95
N SER A 215 -9.20 4.27 -21.13
CA SER A 215 -8.90 2.84 -21.36
C SER A 215 -7.42 2.48 -21.17
N LEU A 216 -6.55 3.47 -20.96
CA LEU A 216 -5.11 3.29 -20.81
C LEU A 216 -4.70 3.51 -19.36
N ALA A 217 -3.92 2.57 -18.87
CA ALA A 217 -3.17 2.73 -17.64
C ALA A 217 -2.20 3.90 -17.76
N ILE A 218 -2.09 4.71 -16.71
CA ILE A 218 -1.11 5.79 -16.65
C ILE A 218 -0.18 5.48 -15.48
N LYS A 219 1.01 4.95 -15.78
CA LYS A 219 2.10 4.83 -14.82
C LYS A 219 2.82 6.18 -14.76
N ASN A 220 3.06 6.71 -13.56
CA ASN A 220 3.97 7.83 -13.38
C ASN A 220 5.39 7.43 -13.80
N PRO A 221 6.23 8.39 -14.22
CA PRO A 221 7.62 8.08 -14.55
C PRO A 221 8.32 7.40 -13.36
N ASP A 222 9.30 6.55 -13.67
CA ASP A 222 10.17 6.00 -12.64
C ASP A 222 11.11 7.09 -12.12
N SER A 223 11.40 7.04 -10.82
CA SER A 223 12.32 7.98 -10.18
C SER A 223 13.77 7.67 -10.56
N ALA A 224 14.64 8.69 -10.56
CA ALA A 224 16.09 8.48 -10.57
C ALA A 224 16.65 8.20 -9.15
N SER A 225 15.84 8.40 -8.11
CA SER A 225 16.20 8.14 -6.72
C SER A 225 16.18 6.62 -6.46
N PRO A 226 17.30 6.02 -6.03
CA PRO A 226 17.32 4.60 -5.62
C PRO A 226 16.38 4.29 -4.47
N ASN A 227 15.91 5.30 -3.73
CA ASN A 227 14.98 5.09 -2.62
C ASN A 227 13.55 4.88 -3.13
N GLU A 228 13.11 5.69 -4.09
CA GLU A 228 11.80 5.62 -4.73
C GLU A 228 11.67 4.36 -5.59
N ILE A 229 12.72 4.00 -6.34
CA ILE A 229 12.74 2.78 -7.16
C ILE A 229 12.49 1.54 -6.28
N GLU A 230 13.17 1.45 -5.14
CA GLU A 230 13.10 0.27 -4.26
C GLU A 230 11.66 -0.05 -3.82
N ASN A 231 10.81 0.97 -3.62
CA ASN A 231 9.45 0.75 -3.17
C ASN A 231 8.49 0.23 -4.26
N PHE A 232 8.85 0.34 -5.54
CA PHE A 232 7.99 0.01 -6.68
C PHE A 232 8.61 -0.99 -7.67
N ASP A 233 9.77 -1.57 -7.36
CA ASP A 233 10.47 -2.51 -8.25
C ASP A 233 9.91 -3.96 -8.19
N GLY A 234 8.99 -4.23 -7.27
CA GLY A 234 8.31 -5.52 -7.16
C GLY A 234 9.08 -6.61 -6.43
N ASN A 235 10.10 -6.25 -5.64
CA ASN A 235 10.89 -7.20 -4.87
C ASN A 235 10.45 -7.25 -3.37
N TYR A 236 11.32 -7.78 -2.50
CA TYR A 236 11.09 -7.93 -1.05
C TYR A 236 11.61 -6.75 -0.20
N GLY A 237 12.15 -5.72 -0.85
CA GLY A 237 12.82 -4.60 -0.24
C GLY A 237 11.97 -3.34 -0.30
N PHE A 238 12.05 -2.55 0.77
CA PHE A 238 11.27 -1.34 0.95
C PHE A 238 12.10 -0.29 1.68
N VAL A 239 11.91 0.97 1.31
CA VAL A 239 12.50 2.13 2.00
C VAL A 239 11.45 2.81 2.86
N LEU A 240 11.79 3.00 4.13
CA LEU A 240 10.97 3.70 5.10
C LEU A 240 11.50 5.12 5.32
N SER A 241 10.60 6.09 5.35
CA SER A 241 10.90 7.36 6.01
C SER A 241 10.84 7.13 7.52
N GLY A 242 11.92 7.40 8.26
CA GLY A 242 11.89 7.36 9.72
C GLY A 242 10.90 8.41 10.28
N TYR A 243 10.54 8.32 11.57
CA TYR A 243 9.84 9.43 12.24
C TYR A 243 10.75 10.67 12.24
N GLN A 244 10.57 11.57 11.27
CA GLN A 244 11.35 12.80 11.14
C GLN A 244 10.56 13.94 11.79
N LYS A 245 10.70 14.11 13.11
CA LYS A 245 10.54 15.42 13.74
C LYS A 245 11.92 16.07 13.89
N SER A 246 12.61 16.34 12.79
CA SER A 246 13.63 17.39 12.78
C SER A 246 14.02 17.78 11.37
N ALA A 247 13.91 19.07 11.08
CA ALA A 247 14.46 19.69 9.90
C ALA A 247 15.99 19.76 10.05
N SER A 248 16.75 18.94 9.33
CA SER A 248 18.11 19.29 8.87
C SER A 248 18.73 18.16 8.02
N THR A 249 18.96 18.48 6.75
CA THR A 249 20.11 18.01 5.96
C THR A 249 20.23 16.51 5.69
N TYR A 250 19.25 15.95 4.99
CA TYR A 250 19.56 15.05 3.88
C TYR A 250 18.97 15.70 2.63
N THR A 251 19.62 15.57 1.48
CA THR A 251 19.10 15.98 0.17
C THR A 251 17.92 15.07 -0.22
N LEU A 252 16.82 15.22 0.53
CA LEU A 252 15.58 14.44 0.65
C LEU A 252 14.48 14.91 -0.31
N ASN A 253 14.78 15.77 -1.28
CA ASN A 253 13.75 16.43 -2.10
C ASN A 253 13.01 15.50 -3.09
N GLN A 254 13.22 14.19 -3.02
CA GLN A 254 12.60 13.21 -3.94
C GLN A 254 12.12 11.94 -3.23
N PHE A 255 12.08 11.86 -1.89
CA PHE A 255 11.50 10.69 -1.22
C PHE A 255 10.37 11.10 -0.29
N ASP A 256 9.15 10.87 -0.75
CA ASP A 256 7.91 11.21 -0.03
C ASP A 256 6.96 10.02 0.09
N ASP A 257 7.44 8.82 -0.27
CA ASP A 257 6.72 7.58 -0.07
C ASP A 257 6.36 7.34 1.41
N ILE A 258 5.15 6.81 1.59
CA ILE A 258 4.65 6.36 2.89
C ILE A 258 4.51 4.86 2.83
N VAL A 259 5.35 4.16 3.60
CA VAL A 259 5.34 2.70 3.69
C VAL A 259 4.76 2.26 5.05
N ARG A 260 3.80 1.35 5.00
CA ARG A 260 3.23 0.62 6.14
C ARG A 260 3.39 -0.88 5.91
N PHE A 261 3.51 -1.63 6.99
CA PHE A 261 3.52 -3.09 6.94
C PHE A 261 2.95 -3.62 8.25
N LYS A 262 2.41 -4.85 8.21
CA LYS A 262 1.98 -5.54 9.43
C LYS A 262 2.61 -6.93 9.48
N ALA A 263 3.21 -7.26 10.62
CA ALA A 263 3.69 -8.60 10.89
C ALA A 263 2.52 -9.60 10.95
N ARG A 264 2.72 -10.81 10.44
CA ARG A 264 1.78 -11.92 10.43
C ARG A 264 1.23 -12.19 11.82
N ASN A 265 2.09 -12.31 12.82
CA ASN A 265 1.65 -12.64 14.18
C ASN A 265 0.79 -11.51 14.76
N LEU A 266 1.10 -10.24 14.46
CA LEU A 266 0.26 -9.11 14.85
C LEU A 266 -1.07 -9.12 14.10
N LEU A 267 -1.06 -9.39 12.80
CA LEU A 267 -2.27 -9.51 11.99
C LEU A 267 -3.19 -10.65 12.47
N VAL A 268 -2.63 -11.80 12.85
CA VAL A 268 -3.38 -12.92 13.43
C VAL A 268 -3.91 -12.57 14.81
N TYR A 269 -3.12 -11.86 15.63
CA TYR A 269 -3.56 -11.36 16.93
C TYR A 269 -4.76 -10.41 16.78
N ASP A 270 -4.64 -9.40 15.91
CA ASP A 270 -5.71 -8.44 15.63
C ASP A 270 -6.96 -9.15 15.11
N CYS A 271 -6.81 -10.07 14.16
CA CYS A 271 -7.92 -10.88 13.64
C CYS A 271 -8.66 -11.63 14.75
N ASN A 272 -7.91 -12.30 15.63
CA ASN A 272 -8.50 -13.07 16.72
C ASN A 272 -9.17 -12.18 17.77
N ASN A 273 -8.59 -11.01 18.06
CA ASN A 273 -9.12 -10.05 19.01
C ASN A 273 -10.39 -9.37 18.50
N GLU A 274 -10.44 -8.99 17.22
CA GLU A 274 -11.58 -8.27 16.62
C GLU A 274 -12.72 -9.21 16.18
N TYR A 275 -12.40 -10.44 15.76
CA TYR A 275 -13.37 -11.36 15.14
C TYR A 275 -13.54 -12.67 15.93
N ASN A 276 -13.53 -12.59 17.26
CA ASN A 276 -13.85 -13.70 18.16
C ASN A 276 -13.08 -15.00 17.85
N LEU A 277 -11.75 -14.89 17.78
CA LEU A 277 -10.83 -15.99 17.48
C LEU A 277 -11.07 -16.67 16.11
N ALA A 278 -11.70 -15.99 15.15
CA ALA A 278 -12.03 -16.57 13.84
C ALA A 278 -10.80 -17.14 13.10
N CYS A 279 -9.67 -16.43 13.11
CA CYS A 279 -8.45 -16.90 12.45
C CYS A 279 -7.98 -18.25 13.02
N THR A 280 -7.99 -18.42 14.33
CA THR A 280 -7.58 -19.67 14.96
C THR A 280 -8.67 -20.74 14.91
N ASN A 281 -9.92 -20.41 15.22
CA ASN A 281 -10.99 -21.40 15.37
C ASN A 281 -11.56 -21.88 14.04
N ILE A 282 -11.68 -21.01 13.04
CA ILE A 282 -12.27 -21.34 11.73
C ILE A 282 -11.17 -21.82 10.77
N TRP A 283 -10.07 -21.07 10.70
CA TRP A 283 -9.03 -21.28 9.70
C TRP A 283 -7.82 -22.04 10.24
N GLY A 284 -7.76 -22.29 11.55
CA GLY A 284 -6.63 -22.98 12.16
C GLY A 284 -5.31 -22.23 11.99
N ILE A 285 -5.36 -20.90 11.88
CA ILE A 285 -4.20 -20.02 11.81
C ILE A 285 -3.81 -19.68 13.26
N ASP A 286 -2.66 -20.18 13.70
CA ASP A 286 -2.15 -19.88 15.04
C ASP A 286 -1.05 -18.80 15.02
N LEU A 287 -0.69 -18.33 16.21
CA LEU A 287 0.36 -17.32 16.43
C LEU A 287 1.78 -17.91 16.41
N ARG A 288 1.93 -19.23 16.24
CA ARG A 288 3.22 -19.91 16.29
C ARG A 288 3.94 -19.87 14.93
#